data_AF-A0AAI9UXJ6-F1
#
_entry.id   AF-A0AAI9UXJ6-F1
#
_cell.length_a   1.000
_cell.length_b   1.000
_cell.length_c   1.000
_cell.angle_alpha   90.00
_cell.angle_beta   90.00
_cell.angle_gamma   90.00
#
_symmetry.space_group_name_H-M   'P 1'
#
loop_
_entity.id
_entity.type
_entity.pdbx_description
1 polymer ?
#
loop_
_entity_poly.entity_id
_entity_poly.type
_entity_poly.pdbx_seq_one_letter_code
_entity_poly.pdbx_strand_id
1 'polypeptide(L)'
;ILVIVILTHINIAFASINPTTFEIVPAKKEDLEMYKRVSALKAKDPNLKVLIAVGSWTFNDPGPTATTFSDIARSASAQKKFFDSTIKMLETYDLDGIDLDWEYPEADDRSGRPEDFANFPKFMKSLKAALKKYEVSITLPASYWYLQHFDLKALSPHVDFFNMMTYDFHGVWDKPNEFTMANVGWNSVGPYLNSHTNLTEIKGGLDLLWRNGVDKDKVTLGLAFYGRGFIASSSSCMSPGRTYESGTYAQACSAEVGVALNSEIDQLVSEQGAKATLNKDAAVKIVTWGGNNWLTFDDEETLRLKADYARSLCLGGVMVWAISHDTRAGKYSMALSRVAPRLFTSEMATEEDDGYVTDVEEHKQCRWTNCDENCPSDWTRMMRSGPGAGKNEYMTTLEKMKEVTQEVGNQWLPELARNPAVTGNVVDNSIHRNLVNAFNSLEDIDTTGFFP
;
A
#
# COMPACT_ATOMS: atom_id res chain seq x y z
N ILE A 1 -10.87 6.31 16.35
CA ILE A 1 -10.66 5.59 17.63
C ILE A 1 -11.61 4.39 17.76
N LEU A 2 -12.92 4.54 17.51
CA LEU A 2 -13.92 3.45 17.60
C LEU A 2 -13.59 2.14 16.85
N VAL A 3 -12.83 2.18 15.75
CA VAL A 3 -12.60 1.00 14.89
C VAL A 3 -11.39 0.15 15.31
N ILE A 4 -10.57 0.60 16.27
CA ILE A 4 -9.29 -0.07 16.54
C ILE A 4 -9.46 -1.34 17.37
N VAL A 5 -10.46 -1.38 18.26
CA VAL A 5 -10.72 -2.56 19.12
C VAL A 5 -11.31 -3.77 18.38
N ILE A 6 -11.67 -3.63 17.10
CA ILE A 6 -12.32 -4.70 16.34
C ILE A 6 -11.38 -5.48 15.39
N LEU A 7 -10.19 -4.97 15.08
CA LEU A 7 -9.29 -5.56 14.05
C LEU A 7 -8.14 -6.33 14.68
N THR A 8 -7.96 -7.63 14.40
CA THR A 8 -6.80 -8.40 14.90
C THR A 8 -5.48 -7.94 14.31
N HIS A 9 -5.49 -7.58 13.03
CA HIS A 9 -4.32 -7.15 12.27
C HIS A 9 -4.64 -5.86 11.52
N ILE A 10 -3.65 -4.97 11.41
CA ILE A 10 -3.67 -3.83 10.49
C ILE A 10 -2.47 -3.97 9.55
N ASN A 11 -2.74 -4.06 8.25
CA ASN A 11 -1.72 -3.96 7.21
C ASN A 11 -1.61 -2.49 6.78
N ILE A 12 -0.44 -1.88 7.00
CA ILE A 12 -0.14 -0.56 6.48
C ILE A 12 0.20 -0.68 5.00
N ALA A 13 -0.69 -0.22 4.14
CA ALA A 13 -0.54 -0.27 2.69
C ALA A 13 -0.17 1.13 2.14
N PHE A 14 0.97 1.34 1.49
CA PHE A 14 2.07 0.40 1.25
C PHE A 14 3.43 1.05 1.55
N ALA A 15 4.41 0.23 1.90
CA ALA A 15 5.82 0.55 1.66
C ALA A 15 6.21 0.15 0.23
N SER A 16 7.30 0.72 -0.27
CA SER A 16 7.87 0.43 -1.58
C SER A 16 9.22 -0.26 -1.45
N ILE A 17 9.83 -0.63 -2.57
CA ILE A 17 11.17 -1.20 -2.64
C ILE A 17 11.97 -0.37 -3.63
N ASN A 18 13.18 0.04 -3.24
CA ASN A 18 14.08 0.70 -4.17
C ASN A 18 14.55 -0.31 -5.22
N PRO A 19 14.31 -0.09 -6.52
CA PRO A 19 14.59 -1.08 -7.56
C PRO A 19 16.09 -1.27 -7.85
N THR A 20 16.94 -0.39 -7.31
CA THR A 20 18.41 -0.47 -7.47
C THR A 20 19.07 -1.12 -6.26
N THR A 21 18.69 -0.71 -5.05
CA THR A 21 19.31 -1.21 -3.81
C THR A 21 18.63 -2.45 -3.25
N PHE A 22 17.39 -2.73 -3.69
CA PHE A 22 16.49 -3.76 -3.17
C PHE A 22 16.13 -3.59 -1.70
N GLU A 23 16.31 -2.38 -1.15
CA GLU A 23 15.93 -2.07 0.22
C GLU A 23 14.46 -1.62 0.26
N ILE A 24 13.73 -2.09 1.27
CA ILE A 24 12.39 -1.57 1.56
C ILE A 24 12.49 -0.10 1.99
N VAL A 25 11.61 0.73 1.46
CA VAL A 25 11.56 2.18 1.70
C VAL A 25 10.10 2.59 1.91
N PRO A 26 9.82 3.66 2.68
CA PRO A 26 8.46 4.19 2.69
C PRO A 26 8.08 4.67 1.28
N ALA A 27 6.80 4.53 0.90
CA ALA A 27 6.34 5.02 -0.40
C ALA A 27 6.49 6.56 -0.48
N LYS A 28 6.23 7.26 0.62
CA LYS A 28 6.50 8.69 0.81
C LYS A 28 7.16 8.94 2.15
N LYS A 29 7.98 9.99 2.26
CA LYS A 29 8.68 10.30 3.51
C LYS A 29 7.72 10.60 4.66
N GLU A 30 6.55 11.15 4.34
CA GLU A 30 5.49 11.50 5.28
C GLU A 30 4.82 10.26 5.90
N ASP A 31 4.89 9.10 5.23
CA ASP A 31 4.29 7.85 5.73
C ASP A 31 4.97 7.35 7.01
N LEU A 32 6.21 7.78 7.28
CA LEU A 32 6.95 7.37 8.47
C LEU A 32 6.25 7.80 9.77
N GLU A 33 5.59 8.95 9.79
CA GLU A 33 4.80 9.39 10.94
C GLU A 33 3.50 8.58 11.06
N MET A 34 2.91 8.17 9.94
CA MET A 34 1.77 7.26 9.95
C MET A 34 2.17 5.89 10.54
N TYR A 35 3.34 5.36 10.18
CA TYR A 35 3.80 4.05 10.69
C TYR A 35 3.88 4.05 12.22
N LYS A 36 4.48 5.10 12.81
CA LYS A 36 4.54 5.28 14.27
C LYS A 36 3.16 5.42 14.90
N ARG A 37 2.25 6.20 14.28
CA ARG A 37 0.90 6.43 14.82
C ARG A 37 0.07 5.16 14.83
N VAL A 38 0.20 4.32 13.80
CA VAL A 38 -0.53 3.04 13.71
C VAL A 38 0.07 2.03 14.68
N SER A 39 1.40 1.90 14.78
CA SER A 39 2.00 0.98 15.76
C SER A 39 1.74 1.38 17.21
N ALA A 40 1.64 2.69 17.51
CA ALA A 40 1.26 3.18 18.83
C ALA A 40 -0.14 2.72 19.28
N LEU A 41 -1.00 2.28 18.36
CA LEU A 41 -2.31 1.71 18.71
C LEU A 41 -2.19 0.43 19.54
N LYS A 42 -1.06 -0.29 19.46
CA LYS A 42 -0.78 -1.46 20.30
C LYS A 42 -0.70 -1.13 21.79
N ALA A 43 -0.47 0.13 22.16
CA ALA A 43 -0.56 0.56 23.55
C ALA A 43 -1.99 0.51 24.09
N LYS A 44 -3.00 0.70 23.22
CA LYS A 44 -4.43 0.59 23.56
C LYS A 44 -4.95 -0.84 23.42
N ASP A 45 -4.40 -1.60 22.49
CA ASP A 45 -4.68 -3.03 22.31
C ASP A 45 -3.38 -3.84 22.17
N PRO A 46 -2.86 -4.41 23.27
CA PRO A 46 -1.61 -5.20 23.23
C PRO A 46 -1.67 -6.46 22.37
N ASN A 47 -2.87 -6.91 21.95
CA ASN A 47 -3.04 -8.06 21.06
C ASN A 47 -3.09 -7.65 19.57
N LEU A 48 -3.15 -6.35 19.27
CA LEU A 48 -3.15 -5.85 17.90
C LEU A 48 -1.80 -6.15 17.24
N LYS A 49 -1.85 -6.69 16.03
CA LYS A 49 -0.69 -6.87 15.15
C LYS A 49 -0.68 -5.80 14.06
N VAL A 50 0.46 -5.17 13.85
CA VAL A 50 0.62 -4.17 12.79
C VAL A 50 1.68 -4.65 11.81
N LEU A 51 1.27 -4.97 10.59
CA LEU A 51 2.15 -5.40 9.52
C LEU A 51 2.35 -4.25 8.52
N ILE A 52 3.46 -4.28 7.78
CA ILE A 52 3.67 -3.43 6.60
C ILE A 52 3.39 -4.25 5.33
N ALA A 53 2.51 -3.76 4.46
CA ALA A 53 2.30 -4.35 3.14
C ALA A 53 3.27 -3.73 2.13
N VAL A 54 3.84 -4.56 1.26
CA VAL A 54 4.79 -4.12 0.21
C VAL A 54 4.34 -4.68 -1.13
N GLY A 55 4.34 -3.84 -2.16
CA GLY A 55 3.91 -4.20 -3.51
C GLY A 55 2.72 -3.35 -3.94
N SER A 56 1.60 -4.01 -4.28
CA SER A 56 0.38 -3.47 -4.89
C SER A 56 0.39 -3.45 -6.41
N TRP A 57 -0.81 -3.44 -7.00
CA TRP A 57 -1.08 -3.16 -8.40
C TRP A 57 -0.19 -2.06 -9.00
N THR A 58 -0.14 -0.85 -8.43
CA THR A 58 0.63 0.25 -9.05
C THR A 58 2.16 0.04 -8.97
N PHE A 59 2.65 -0.77 -8.04
CA PHE A 59 4.08 -1.06 -7.93
C PHE A 59 4.58 -1.96 -9.07
N ASN A 60 3.70 -2.83 -9.55
CA ASN A 60 3.95 -3.76 -10.65
C ASN A 60 3.58 -3.19 -12.04
N ASP A 61 3.05 -1.97 -12.13
CA ASP A 61 2.83 -1.29 -13.41
C ASP A 61 4.16 -1.04 -14.14
N PRO A 62 4.14 -0.91 -15.49
CA PRO A 62 5.33 -0.62 -16.28
C PRO A 62 6.07 0.61 -15.74
N GLY A 63 7.32 0.42 -15.33
CA GLY A 63 8.10 1.45 -14.68
C GLY A 63 9.33 0.90 -13.95
N PRO A 64 10.05 1.75 -13.20
CA PRO A 64 11.29 1.36 -12.53
C PRO A 64 11.14 0.19 -11.55
N THR A 65 9.95 0.01 -10.96
CA THR A 65 9.69 -1.00 -9.95
C THR A 65 9.14 -2.31 -10.51
N ALA A 66 8.72 -2.35 -11.78
CA ALA A 66 7.91 -3.43 -12.36
C ALA A 66 8.49 -4.84 -12.15
N THR A 67 9.80 -5.01 -12.29
CA THR A 67 10.48 -6.31 -12.14
C THR A 67 11.10 -6.55 -10.77
N THR A 68 10.94 -5.62 -9.81
CA THR A 68 11.70 -5.62 -8.56
C THR A 68 11.48 -6.90 -7.75
N PHE A 69 10.24 -7.38 -7.65
CA PHE A 69 9.96 -8.64 -6.97
C PHE A 69 10.65 -9.84 -7.65
N SER A 70 10.55 -9.94 -8.98
CA SER A 70 11.22 -10.99 -9.75
C SER A 70 12.75 -10.93 -9.58
N ASP A 71 13.33 -9.73 -9.58
CA ASP A 71 14.76 -9.50 -9.38
C ASP A 71 15.24 -9.90 -7.98
N ILE A 72 14.45 -9.64 -6.95
CA ILE A 72 14.73 -10.10 -5.59
C ILE A 72 14.58 -11.62 -5.51
N ALA A 73 13.49 -12.18 -6.02
CA ALA A 73 13.18 -13.60 -5.90
C ALA A 73 14.30 -14.49 -6.49
N ARG A 74 14.95 -14.05 -7.56
CA ARG A 74 16.04 -14.80 -8.23
C ARG A 74 17.46 -14.54 -7.71
N SER A 75 17.68 -13.59 -6.81
CA SER A 75 19.03 -13.13 -6.43
C SER A 75 19.28 -13.14 -4.93
N ALA A 76 20.14 -14.05 -4.45
CA ALA A 76 20.46 -14.15 -3.02
C ALA A 76 21.05 -12.86 -2.41
N SER A 77 21.79 -12.07 -3.19
CA SER A 77 22.32 -10.78 -2.73
C SER A 77 21.23 -9.73 -2.58
N ALA A 78 20.28 -9.67 -3.52
CA ALA A 78 19.11 -8.79 -3.45
C ALA A 78 18.19 -9.19 -2.29
N GLN A 79 17.93 -10.50 -2.13
CA GLN A 79 17.19 -11.04 -0.98
C GLN A 79 17.79 -10.57 0.33
N LYS A 80 19.13 -10.66 0.48
CA LYS A 80 19.78 -10.21 1.72
C LYS A 80 19.55 -8.72 1.99
N LYS A 81 19.64 -7.86 0.97
CA LYS A 81 19.38 -6.42 1.11
C LYS A 81 17.94 -6.14 1.50
N PHE A 82 17.00 -6.82 0.87
CA PHE A 82 15.58 -6.73 1.20
C PHE A 82 15.31 -7.19 2.63
N PHE A 83 15.84 -8.34 3.06
CA PHE A 83 15.63 -8.87 4.40
C PHE A 83 16.25 -7.98 5.48
N ASP A 84 17.50 -7.55 5.31
CA ASP A 84 18.19 -6.70 6.28
C ASP A 84 17.44 -5.36 6.48
N SER A 85 16.99 -4.74 5.38
CA SER A 85 16.24 -3.48 5.43
C SER A 85 14.82 -3.67 5.97
N THR A 86 14.17 -4.80 5.68
CA THR A 86 12.87 -5.18 6.26
C THR A 86 12.96 -5.32 7.77
N ILE A 87 13.91 -6.09 8.28
CA ILE A 87 14.14 -6.22 9.73
C ILE A 87 14.34 -4.84 10.35
N LYS A 88 15.19 -4.00 9.76
CA LYS A 88 15.44 -2.64 10.25
C LYS A 88 14.15 -1.81 10.29
N MET A 89 13.30 -1.86 9.26
CA MET A 89 12.03 -1.13 9.25
C MET A 89 11.08 -1.65 10.34
N LEU A 90 10.92 -2.97 10.46
CA LEU A 90 10.05 -3.58 11.48
C LEU A 90 10.51 -3.21 12.90
N GLU A 91 11.81 -3.27 13.18
CA GLU A 91 12.38 -2.87 14.47
C GLU A 91 12.24 -1.37 14.74
N THR A 92 12.44 -0.52 13.72
CA THR A 92 12.41 0.94 13.88
C THR A 92 11.00 1.46 14.20
N TYR A 93 9.98 0.86 13.60
CA TYR A 93 8.60 1.35 13.70
C TYR A 93 7.70 0.47 14.59
N ASP A 94 8.29 -0.50 15.30
CA ASP A 94 7.58 -1.46 16.15
C ASP A 94 6.45 -2.17 15.40
N LEU A 95 6.79 -2.79 14.27
CA LEU A 95 5.86 -3.56 13.44
C LEU A 95 6.03 -5.06 13.70
N ASP A 96 4.93 -5.79 13.60
CA ASP A 96 4.83 -7.22 13.92
C ASP A 96 5.08 -8.13 12.71
N GLY A 97 5.12 -7.58 11.50
CA GLY A 97 5.37 -8.41 10.30
C GLY A 97 5.25 -7.68 8.97
N ILE A 98 5.27 -8.49 7.91
CA ILE A 98 5.21 -8.04 6.53
C ILE A 98 4.15 -8.83 5.75
N ASP A 99 3.38 -8.13 4.93
CA ASP A 99 2.52 -8.72 3.90
C ASP A 99 3.13 -8.46 2.53
N LEU A 100 3.29 -9.51 1.72
CA LEU A 100 3.75 -9.36 0.35
C LEU A 100 2.58 -9.39 -0.63
N ASP A 101 2.41 -8.29 -1.33
CA ASP A 101 1.38 -8.08 -2.35
C ASP A 101 2.03 -7.96 -3.73
N TRP A 102 2.63 -9.06 -4.19
CA TRP A 102 3.23 -9.15 -5.53
C TRP A 102 2.15 -9.46 -6.56
N GLU A 103 1.83 -8.48 -7.41
CA GLU A 103 0.77 -8.58 -8.42
C GLU A 103 1.30 -8.56 -9.87
N TYR A 104 1.68 -9.67 -10.50
CA TYR A 104 1.70 -11.06 -9.99
C TYR A 104 2.98 -11.76 -10.49
N PRO A 105 3.51 -12.77 -9.79
CA PRO A 105 4.62 -13.59 -10.30
C PRO A 105 4.24 -14.20 -11.65
N GLU A 106 5.21 -14.35 -12.56
CA GLU A 106 5.07 -14.99 -13.88
C GLU A 106 4.04 -14.36 -14.87
N ALA A 107 3.13 -13.51 -14.41
CA ALA A 107 2.15 -12.86 -15.27
C ALA A 107 2.81 -11.83 -16.20
N ASP A 108 2.83 -12.12 -17.50
CA ASP A 108 3.48 -11.30 -18.52
C ASP A 108 2.95 -9.85 -18.55
N ASP A 109 1.64 -9.66 -18.36
CA ASP A 109 0.99 -8.34 -18.31
C ASP A 109 1.37 -7.54 -17.06
N ARG A 110 2.07 -8.16 -16.11
CA ARG A 110 2.53 -7.60 -14.84
C ARG A 110 4.04 -7.67 -14.66
N SER A 111 4.77 -7.79 -15.78
CA SER A 111 6.24 -7.87 -15.81
C SER A 111 6.83 -9.08 -15.04
N GLY A 112 6.03 -10.13 -14.86
CA GLY A 112 6.47 -11.41 -14.34
C GLY A 112 7.40 -12.14 -15.30
N ARG A 113 8.13 -13.14 -14.78
CA ARG A 113 9.03 -14.00 -15.55
C ARG A 113 8.72 -15.48 -15.29
N PRO A 114 8.96 -16.38 -16.26
CA PRO A 114 8.68 -17.81 -16.09
C PRO A 114 9.35 -18.44 -14.86
N GLU A 115 10.54 -17.96 -14.47
CA GLU A 115 11.23 -18.47 -13.29
C GLU A 115 10.60 -18.07 -11.95
N ASP A 116 9.67 -17.11 -11.93
CA ASP A 116 9.05 -16.61 -10.70
C ASP A 116 8.27 -17.70 -9.96
N PHE A 117 7.55 -18.57 -10.68
CA PHE A 117 6.81 -19.70 -10.09
C PHE A 117 7.71 -20.58 -9.19
N ALA A 118 8.93 -20.86 -9.67
CA ALA A 118 9.89 -21.68 -8.93
C ALA A 118 10.74 -20.88 -7.94
N ASN A 119 10.90 -19.57 -8.13
CA ASN A 119 11.73 -18.72 -7.29
C ASN A 119 10.97 -18.13 -6.11
N PHE A 120 9.68 -17.84 -6.26
CA PHE A 120 8.89 -17.21 -5.22
C PHE A 120 8.81 -18.07 -3.94
N PRO A 121 8.55 -19.39 -3.99
CA PRO A 121 8.61 -20.24 -2.78
C PRO A 121 10.00 -20.28 -2.12
N LYS A 122 11.08 -20.26 -2.92
CA LYS A 122 12.45 -20.24 -2.39
C LYS A 122 12.74 -18.92 -1.67
N PHE A 123 12.30 -17.81 -2.26
CA PHE A 123 12.36 -16.50 -1.64
C PHE A 123 11.58 -16.46 -0.33
N MET A 124 10.33 -16.93 -0.32
CA MET A 124 9.50 -16.97 0.90
C MET A 124 10.10 -17.84 2.00
N LYS A 125 10.68 -18.99 1.64
CA LYS A 125 11.43 -19.83 2.58
C LYS A 125 12.57 -19.06 3.25
N SER A 126 13.36 -18.32 2.47
CA SER A 126 14.47 -17.51 2.98
C SER A 126 13.97 -16.33 3.81
N LEU A 127 12.90 -15.65 3.37
CA LEU A 127 12.28 -14.53 4.08
C LEU A 127 11.78 -14.97 5.45
N LYS A 128 10.98 -16.05 5.53
CA LYS A 128 10.47 -16.59 6.80
C LYS A 128 11.59 -17.05 7.73
N ALA A 129 12.68 -17.58 7.18
CA ALA A 129 13.86 -17.95 7.96
C ALA A 129 14.64 -16.74 8.51
N ALA A 130 14.62 -15.60 7.80
CA ALA A 130 15.22 -14.34 8.27
C ALA A 130 14.32 -13.63 9.29
N LEU A 131 13.00 -13.68 9.10
CA LEU A 131 11.98 -12.98 9.89
C LEU A 131 11.34 -13.87 10.98
N LYS A 132 12.10 -14.75 11.65
CA LYS A 132 11.52 -15.77 12.58
C LYS A 132 10.62 -15.23 13.69
N LYS A 133 10.79 -13.98 14.10
CA LYS A 133 10.03 -13.33 15.17
C LYS A 133 8.78 -12.60 14.66
N TYR A 134 8.65 -12.47 13.36
CA TYR A 134 7.65 -11.64 12.71
C TYR A 134 6.68 -12.50 11.90
N GLU A 135 5.47 -11.97 11.73
CA GLU A 135 4.49 -12.55 10.83
C GLU A 135 4.85 -12.23 9.37
N VAL A 136 4.55 -13.18 8.50
CA VAL A 136 4.77 -13.12 7.07
C VAL A 136 3.50 -13.63 6.41
N SER A 137 2.81 -12.75 5.70
CA SER A 137 1.66 -13.09 4.89
C SER A 137 1.89 -12.80 3.40
N ILE A 138 1.06 -13.41 2.56
CA ILE A 138 1.01 -13.13 1.12
C ILE A 138 -0.42 -12.76 0.77
N THR A 139 -0.57 -11.73 -0.04
CA THR A 139 -1.84 -11.39 -0.68
C THR A 139 -1.99 -12.18 -1.98
N LEU A 140 -3.12 -12.89 -2.13
CA LEU A 140 -3.41 -13.79 -3.26
C LEU A 140 -4.56 -13.25 -4.11
N PRO A 141 -4.49 -13.37 -5.45
CA PRO A 141 -5.63 -13.11 -6.30
C PRO A 141 -6.70 -14.21 -6.16
N ALA A 142 -7.96 -13.88 -6.44
CA ALA A 142 -9.04 -14.87 -6.46
C ALA A 142 -9.27 -15.53 -7.83
N SER A 143 -8.88 -14.87 -8.92
CA SER A 143 -9.07 -15.38 -10.27
C SER A 143 -8.03 -16.46 -10.59
N TYR A 144 -8.45 -17.53 -11.29
CA TYR A 144 -7.52 -18.55 -11.79
C TYR A 144 -6.42 -17.93 -12.69
N TRP A 145 -6.80 -16.91 -13.47
CA TRP A 145 -5.90 -16.23 -14.41
C TRP A 145 -4.59 -15.78 -13.76
N TYR A 146 -4.64 -15.23 -12.56
CA TYR A 146 -3.44 -14.82 -11.83
C TYR A 146 -3.00 -15.85 -10.79
N LEU A 147 -3.93 -16.55 -10.14
CA LEU A 147 -3.60 -17.51 -9.08
C LEU A 147 -2.79 -18.72 -9.59
N GLN A 148 -2.90 -19.07 -10.87
CA GLN A 148 -2.13 -20.17 -11.48
C GLN A 148 -0.60 -19.97 -11.38
N HIS A 149 -0.14 -18.74 -11.16
CA HIS A 149 1.28 -18.40 -11.05
C HIS A 149 1.85 -18.54 -9.62
N PHE A 150 1.03 -19.00 -8.66
CA PHE A 150 1.45 -19.23 -7.29
C PHE A 150 1.58 -20.73 -7.03
N ASP A 151 2.79 -21.21 -6.70
CA ASP A 151 2.97 -22.57 -6.16
C ASP A 151 2.48 -22.62 -4.71
N LEU A 152 1.16 -22.66 -4.55
CA LEU A 152 0.48 -22.58 -3.25
C LEU A 152 0.96 -23.66 -2.28
N LYS A 153 1.25 -24.86 -2.79
CA LYS A 153 1.74 -25.98 -1.98
C LYS A 153 3.14 -25.70 -1.44
N ALA A 154 4.03 -25.12 -2.24
CA ALA A 154 5.36 -24.74 -1.81
C ALA A 154 5.39 -23.44 -0.98
N LEU A 155 4.42 -22.54 -1.16
CA LEU A 155 4.30 -21.28 -0.41
C LEU A 155 3.71 -21.47 0.99
N SER A 156 2.70 -22.32 1.14
CA SER A 156 1.94 -22.51 2.39
C SER A 156 2.79 -22.77 3.65
N PRO A 157 3.90 -23.54 3.59
CA PRO A 157 4.78 -23.74 4.75
C PRO A 157 5.59 -22.51 5.17
N HIS A 158 5.59 -21.44 4.38
CA HIS A 158 6.47 -20.27 4.54
C HIS A 158 5.71 -18.98 4.84
N VAL A 159 4.40 -19.08 5.08
CA VAL A 159 3.54 -17.98 5.52
C VAL A 159 2.75 -18.36 6.76
N ASP A 160 2.41 -17.36 7.56
CA ASP A 160 1.49 -17.52 8.69
C ASP A 160 0.05 -17.57 8.17
N PHE A 161 -0.30 -16.72 7.21
CA PHE A 161 -1.60 -16.70 6.56
C PHE A 161 -1.56 -16.10 5.15
N PHE A 162 -2.62 -16.32 4.39
CA PHE A 162 -2.88 -15.75 3.07
C PHE A 162 -4.05 -14.79 3.14
N ASN A 163 -3.89 -13.60 2.54
CA ASN A 163 -4.96 -12.63 2.34
C ASN A 163 -5.52 -12.77 0.93
N MET A 164 -6.70 -13.38 0.78
CA MET A 164 -7.24 -13.64 -0.56
C MET A 164 -8.12 -12.47 -1.03
N MET A 165 -7.76 -11.82 -2.13
CA MET A 165 -8.48 -10.70 -2.74
C MET A 165 -9.74 -11.19 -3.47
N THR A 166 -10.77 -11.57 -2.71
CA THR A 166 -12.06 -12.06 -3.21
C THR A 166 -13.02 -10.94 -3.61
N TYR A 167 -12.48 -9.97 -4.33
CA TYR A 167 -13.12 -8.80 -4.91
C TYR A 167 -12.47 -8.50 -6.26
N ASP A 168 -13.03 -7.56 -7.02
CA ASP A 168 -12.57 -7.20 -8.36
C ASP A 168 -12.60 -8.35 -9.37
N PHE A 169 -13.62 -9.22 -9.25
CA PHE A 169 -13.92 -10.21 -10.29
C PHE A 169 -14.33 -9.57 -11.61
N HIS A 170 -15.03 -8.43 -11.53
CA HIS A 170 -15.61 -7.74 -12.67
C HIS A 170 -15.43 -6.24 -12.53
N GLY A 171 -15.11 -5.57 -13.64
CA GLY A 171 -14.86 -4.14 -13.67
C GLY A 171 -14.89 -3.59 -15.08
N VAL A 172 -14.54 -2.31 -15.24
CA VAL A 172 -14.60 -1.62 -16.55
C VAL A 172 -13.71 -2.29 -17.61
N TRP A 173 -12.69 -3.04 -17.18
CA TRP A 173 -11.77 -3.81 -18.01
C TRP A 173 -12.41 -5.05 -18.66
N ASP A 174 -13.62 -5.46 -18.28
CA ASP A 174 -14.33 -6.57 -18.94
C ASP A 174 -14.72 -6.23 -20.39
N LYS A 175 -14.67 -4.94 -20.75
CA LYS A 175 -14.86 -4.46 -22.12
C LYS A 175 -13.64 -4.83 -22.97
N PRO A 176 -13.82 -5.53 -24.11
CA PRO A 176 -12.72 -5.90 -24.98
C PRO A 176 -11.85 -4.71 -25.38
N ASN A 177 -10.55 -4.91 -25.32
CA ASN A 177 -9.47 -4.00 -25.67
C ASN A 177 -8.33 -4.83 -26.29
N GLU A 178 -7.28 -4.18 -26.80
CA GLU A 178 -6.18 -4.86 -27.48
C GLU A 178 -5.50 -5.97 -26.65
N PHE A 179 -5.45 -5.83 -25.32
CA PHE A 179 -4.84 -6.81 -24.41
C PHE A 179 -5.76 -8.01 -24.12
N THR A 180 -7.06 -7.76 -23.97
CA THR A 180 -8.09 -8.80 -23.75
C THR A 180 -8.50 -9.50 -25.06
N MET A 181 -8.31 -8.84 -26.21
CA MET A 181 -8.55 -9.39 -27.54
C MET A 181 -7.47 -10.35 -28.01
N ALA A 182 -6.22 -10.24 -27.55
CA ALA A 182 -5.15 -11.17 -27.94
C ALA A 182 -5.41 -12.62 -27.45
N ASN A 183 -6.28 -12.79 -26.46
CA ASN A 183 -6.58 -14.06 -25.79
C ASN A 183 -8.01 -14.58 -26.06
N VAL A 184 -8.56 -14.35 -27.27
CA VAL A 184 -9.90 -14.82 -27.75
C VAL A 184 -10.13 -16.35 -27.74
N GLY A 185 -9.34 -17.12 -27.00
CA GLY A 185 -9.58 -18.54 -26.79
C GLY A 185 -10.66 -18.83 -25.75
N TRP A 186 -10.72 -18.12 -24.61
CA TRP A 186 -11.52 -18.58 -23.45
C TRP A 186 -11.98 -17.50 -22.45
N ASN A 187 -11.47 -16.25 -22.49
CA ASN A 187 -11.53 -15.33 -21.34
C ASN A 187 -12.13 -13.93 -21.58
N SER A 188 -12.78 -13.66 -22.72
CA SER A 188 -13.54 -12.39 -22.82
C SER A 188 -14.87 -12.56 -22.09
N VAL A 189 -14.91 -12.10 -20.83
CA VAL A 189 -16.14 -12.01 -20.04
C VAL A 189 -17.16 -11.08 -20.72
N GLY A 190 -16.71 -10.12 -21.52
CA GLY A 190 -17.56 -9.19 -22.27
C GLY A 190 -18.08 -8.04 -21.38
N PRO A 191 -18.53 -6.92 -21.96
CA PRO A 191 -18.90 -5.73 -21.20
C PRO A 191 -20.28 -5.89 -20.54
N TYR A 192 -20.40 -6.83 -19.60
CA TYR A 192 -21.64 -7.12 -18.90
C TYR A 192 -21.65 -6.54 -17.49
N LEU A 193 -22.84 -6.15 -17.04
CA LEU A 193 -23.14 -5.73 -15.67
C LEU A 193 -23.00 -6.94 -14.75
N ASN A 194 -21.78 -7.17 -14.28
CA ASN A 194 -21.45 -8.21 -13.32
C ASN A 194 -20.92 -7.59 -12.03
N SER A 195 -21.06 -8.32 -10.93
CA SER A 195 -20.73 -7.81 -9.60
C SER A 195 -19.25 -8.02 -9.31
N HIS A 196 -18.54 -6.98 -8.86
CA HIS A 196 -17.11 -7.15 -8.55
C HIS A 196 -16.85 -8.01 -7.31
N THR A 197 -17.87 -8.18 -6.45
CA THR A 197 -17.88 -9.21 -5.41
C THR A 197 -19.05 -10.16 -5.68
N ASN A 198 -18.76 -11.45 -5.80
CA ASN A 198 -19.76 -12.47 -6.13
C ASN A 198 -19.48 -13.78 -5.40
N LEU A 199 -20.35 -14.15 -4.45
CA LEU A 199 -20.17 -15.34 -3.62
C LEU A 199 -20.05 -16.65 -4.43
N THR A 200 -20.64 -16.75 -5.62
CA THR A 200 -20.47 -17.94 -6.47
C THR A 200 -19.07 -18.04 -7.05
N GLU A 201 -18.44 -16.90 -7.36
CA GLU A 201 -17.07 -16.83 -7.88
C GLU A 201 -16.04 -16.92 -6.76
N ILE A 202 -16.32 -16.32 -5.60
CA ILE A 202 -15.56 -16.51 -4.36
C ILE A 202 -15.43 -17.99 -4.02
N LYS A 203 -16.52 -18.76 -4.13
CA LYS A 203 -16.52 -20.21 -3.97
C LYS A 203 -15.55 -20.89 -4.94
N GLY A 204 -15.57 -20.49 -6.21
CA GLY A 204 -14.67 -21.01 -7.24
C GLY A 204 -13.20 -20.70 -6.93
N GLY A 205 -12.88 -19.46 -6.55
CA GLY A 205 -11.52 -19.07 -6.16
C GLY A 205 -11.01 -19.87 -4.96
N LEU A 206 -11.79 -19.98 -3.88
CA LEU A 206 -11.39 -20.73 -2.68
C LEU A 206 -11.18 -22.22 -2.99
N ASP A 207 -11.97 -22.80 -3.88
CA ASP A 207 -11.82 -24.20 -4.31
C ASP A 207 -10.44 -24.47 -4.92
N LEU A 208 -9.84 -23.48 -5.62
CA LEU A 208 -8.48 -23.59 -6.15
C LEU A 208 -7.43 -23.75 -5.04
N LEU A 209 -7.61 -23.10 -3.89
CA LEU A 209 -6.72 -23.25 -2.74
C LEU A 209 -6.82 -24.67 -2.14
N TRP A 210 -8.05 -25.18 -1.99
CA TRP A 210 -8.29 -26.51 -1.41
C TRP A 210 -7.77 -27.64 -2.30
N ARG A 211 -7.89 -27.50 -3.62
CA ARG A 211 -7.31 -28.44 -4.58
C ARG A 211 -5.78 -28.48 -4.53
N ASN A 212 -5.15 -27.43 -4.01
CA ASN A 212 -3.70 -27.36 -3.79
C ASN A 212 -3.29 -27.73 -2.35
N GLY A 213 -4.23 -28.14 -1.50
CA GLY A 213 -3.95 -28.58 -0.13
C GLY A 213 -3.54 -27.44 0.81
N VAL A 214 -3.99 -26.21 0.54
CA VAL A 214 -3.85 -25.09 1.48
C VAL A 214 -4.76 -25.34 2.69
N ASP A 215 -4.24 -25.13 3.90
CA ASP A 215 -5.05 -25.27 5.12
C ASP A 215 -6.02 -24.09 5.24
N LYS A 216 -7.28 -24.38 5.60
CA LYS A 216 -8.36 -23.38 5.59
C LYS A 216 -8.18 -22.26 6.61
N ASP A 217 -7.67 -22.61 7.78
CA ASP A 217 -7.40 -21.71 8.89
C ASP A 217 -6.25 -20.72 8.58
N LYS A 218 -5.46 -20.97 7.54
CA LYS A 218 -4.47 -20.01 7.02
C LYS A 218 -5.04 -18.98 6.05
N VAL A 219 -6.29 -19.09 5.62
CA VAL A 219 -6.84 -18.19 4.58
C VAL A 219 -7.77 -17.17 5.22
N THR A 220 -7.59 -15.90 4.89
CA THR A 220 -8.55 -14.83 5.19
C THR A 220 -9.35 -14.49 3.93
N LEU A 221 -10.67 -14.34 4.09
CA LEU A 221 -11.56 -13.96 2.99
C LEU A 221 -11.55 -12.43 2.82
N GLY A 222 -11.08 -11.93 1.68
CA GLY A 222 -11.09 -10.50 1.36
C GLY A 222 -12.50 -9.96 1.07
N LEU A 223 -12.82 -8.84 1.67
CA LEU A 223 -14.07 -8.10 1.52
C LEU A 223 -13.75 -6.67 1.02
N ALA A 224 -14.64 -6.10 0.24
CA ALA A 224 -14.46 -4.76 -0.32
C ALA A 224 -15.31 -3.73 0.44
N PHE A 225 -14.69 -2.63 0.86
CA PHE A 225 -15.39 -1.41 1.33
C PHE A 225 -15.51 -0.38 0.22
N TYR A 226 -15.71 -0.85 -1.00
CA TYR A 226 -15.97 -0.05 -2.18
C TYR A 226 -16.85 -0.88 -3.11
N GLY A 227 -17.41 -0.21 -4.11
CA GLY A 227 -18.19 -0.81 -5.17
C GLY A 227 -17.62 -0.52 -6.54
N ARG A 228 -18.07 -1.30 -7.52
CA ARG A 228 -17.83 -1.02 -8.94
C ARG A 228 -19.11 -0.69 -9.68
N GLY A 229 -19.03 0.38 -10.47
CA GLY A 229 -20.15 1.00 -11.16
C GLY A 229 -19.97 1.06 -12.67
N PHE A 230 -21.08 0.87 -13.37
CA PHE A 230 -21.20 0.88 -14.82
C PHE A 230 -22.36 1.78 -15.27
N ILE A 231 -22.22 2.33 -16.47
CA ILE A 231 -23.31 2.98 -17.21
C ILE A 231 -23.89 1.95 -18.17
N ALA A 232 -25.09 1.45 -17.87
CA ALA A 232 -25.76 0.43 -18.67
C ALA A 232 -26.07 0.94 -20.09
N SER A 233 -25.93 0.06 -21.09
CA SER A 233 -26.26 0.37 -22.49
C SER A 233 -27.75 0.65 -22.71
N SER A 234 -28.61 0.15 -21.81
CA SER A 234 -30.04 0.41 -21.86
C SER A 234 -30.62 0.61 -20.47
N SER A 235 -31.39 1.68 -20.30
CA SER A 235 -32.20 1.93 -19.10
C SER A 235 -33.42 1.02 -18.98
N SER A 236 -33.79 0.31 -20.06
CA SER A 236 -34.99 -0.56 -20.08
C SER A 236 -34.82 -1.86 -19.30
N CYS A 237 -33.58 -2.35 -19.16
CA CYS A 237 -33.27 -3.56 -18.39
C CYS A 237 -31.82 -3.50 -17.90
N MET A 238 -31.66 -3.32 -16.58
CA MET A 238 -30.35 -3.26 -15.90
C MET A 238 -30.14 -4.46 -14.97
N SER A 239 -30.67 -5.63 -15.34
CA SER A 239 -30.38 -6.87 -14.61
C SER A 239 -28.90 -7.25 -14.80
N PRO A 240 -28.32 -8.04 -13.88
CA PRO A 240 -27.01 -8.65 -14.11
C PRO A 240 -26.93 -9.36 -15.48
N GLY A 241 -25.76 -9.34 -16.10
CA GLY A 241 -25.50 -9.92 -17.42
C GLY A 241 -25.96 -9.07 -18.62
N ARG A 242 -26.53 -7.88 -18.41
CA ARG A 242 -26.81 -6.89 -19.48
C ARG A 242 -25.56 -6.11 -19.83
N THR A 243 -25.51 -5.44 -20.97
CA THR A 243 -24.28 -4.75 -21.40
C THR A 243 -24.14 -3.35 -20.78
N TYR A 244 -22.90 -2.88 -20.69
CA TYR A 244 -22.56 -1.51 -20.31
C TYR A 244 -21.73 -0.78 -21.37
N GLU A 245 -21.77 0.56 -21.35
CA GLU A 245 -20.99 1.41 -22.26
C GLU A 245 -19.68 1.88 -21.63
N SER A 246 -19.70 2.23 -20.35
CA SER A 246 -18.56 2.73 -19.59
C SER A 246 -18.70 2.45 -18.09
N GLY A 247 -17.70 2.83 -17.30
CA GLY A 247 -17.85 2.96 -15.84
C GLY A 247 -18.69 4.19 -15.46
N THR A 248 -19.25 4.19 -14.25
CA THR A 248 -19.87 5.40 -13.65
C THR A 248 -18.84 6.51 -13.49
N TYR A 249 -19.28 7.77 -13.44
CA TYR A 249 -18.37 8.89 -13.21
C TYR A 249 -17.61 8.75 -11.88
N ALA A 250 -16.36 9.24 -11.88
CA ALA A 250 -15.53 9.30 -10.70
C ALA A 250 -16.23 10.08 -9.58
N GLN A 251 -16.13 9.57 -8.36
CA GLN A 251 -16.64 10.23 -7.16
C GLN A 251 -15.55 11.13 -6.55
N ALA A 252 -15.93 11.99 -5.60
CA ALA A 252 -15.05 13.06 -5.10
C ALA A 252 -13.80 12.55 -4.36
N CYS A 253 -13.92 11.43 -3.65
CA CYS A 253 -12.85 10.81 -2.87
C CYS A 253 -12.20 9.65 -3.63
N SER A 254 -12.97 8.77 -4.29
CA SER A 254 -12.38 7.67 -5.08
C SER A 254 -11.59 8.19 -6.27
N ALA A 255 -12.03 9.30 -6.87
CA ALA A 255 -11.43 9.95 -8.03
C ALA A 255 -11.16 9.02 -9.24
N GLU A 256 -11.86 7.89 -9.31
CA GLU A 256 -11.66 6.87 -10.36
C GLU A 256 -13.00 6.49 -11.01
N VAL A 257 -13.00 6.40 -12.35
CA VAL A 257 -14.17 6.00 -13.13
C VAL A 257 -14.55 4.55 -12.80
N GLY A 258 -15.82 4.36 -12.46
CA GLY A 258 -16.36 3.04 -12.13
C GLY A 258 -16.03 2.56 -10.73
N VAL A 259 -15.47 3.40 -9.85
CA VAL A 259 -15.19 3.09 -8.44
C VAL A 259 -15.89 4.08 -7.53
N ALA A 260 -16.54 3.58 -6.48
CA ALA A 260 -17.06 4.40 -5.39
C ALA A 260 -16.75 3.74 -4.06
N LEU A 261 -16.25 4.51 -3.10
CA LEU A 261 -16.01 4.05 -1.73
C LEU A 261 -17.36 3.80 -1.03
N ASN A 262 -17.40 2.91 -0.05
CA ASN A 262 -18.64 2.64 0.69
C ASN A 262 -19.21 3.90 1.38
N SER A 263 -18.35 4.83 1.79
CA SER A 263 -18.76 6.15 2.28
C SER A 263 -19.45 7.01 1.21
N GLU A 264 -18.94 7.00 -0.03
CA GLU A 264 -19.54 7.70 -1.17
C GLU A 264 -20.83 7.02 -1.62
N ILE A 265 -20.90 5.70 -1.58
CA ILE A 265 -22.09 4.94 -1.94
C ILE A 265 -23.25 5.26 -0.98
N ASP A 266 -22.99 5.34 0.33
CA ASP A 266 -24.00 5.75 1.31
C ASP A 266 -24.54 7.16 1.00
N GLN A 267 -23.65 8.10 0.69
CA GLN A 267 -24.03 9.46 0.30
C GLN A 267 -24.86 9.45 -0.99
N LEU A 268 -24.40 8.73 -2.02
CA LEU A 268 -25.04 8.65 -3.32
C LEU A 268 -26.44 8.03 -3.22
N VAL A 269 -26.58 6.92 -2.50
CA VAL A 269 -27.88 6.28 -2.24
C VAL A 269 -28.84 7.27 -1.58
N SER A 270 -28.36 8.02 -0.59
CA SER A 270 -29.16 9.02 0.13
C SER A 270 -29.59 10.18 -0.77
N GLU A 271 -28.65 10.79 -1.50
CA GLU A 271 -28.89 11.97 -2.34
C GLU A 271 -29.80 11.66 -3.53
N GLN A 272 -29.66 10.48 -4.11
CA GLN A 272 -30.47 10.05 -5.26
C GLN A 272 -31.83 9.48 -4.84
N GLY A 273 -32.08 9.27 -3.54
CA GLY A 273 -33.24 8.51 -3.05
C GLY A 273 -33.29 7.09 -3.63
N ALA A 274 -32.12 6.53 -3.99
CA ALA A 274 -32.02 5.24 -4.62
C ALA A 274 -32.23 4.11 -3.60
N LYS A 275 -32.64 2.93 -4.06
CA LYS A 275 -32.80 1.77 -3.21
C LYS A 275 -31.93 0.62 -3.71
N ALA A 276 -31.03 0.17 -2.84
CA ALA A 276 -30.25 -1.03 -3.11
C ALA A 276 -31.12 -2.29 -3.01
N THR A 277 -30.90 -3.23 -3.93
CA THR A 277 -31.55 -4.54 -3.98
C THR A 277 -30.52 -5.65 -3.77
N LEU A 278 -30.90 -6.72 -3.06
CA LEU A 278 -30.03 -7.85 -2.81
C LEU A 278 -30.06 -8.81 -4.00
N ASN A 279 -28.90 -9.07 -4.61
CA ASN A 279 -28.70 -10.30 -5.37
C ASN A 279 -28.29 -11.40 -4.39
N LYS A 280 -29.20 -12.35 -4.16
CA LYS A 280 -29.03 -13.39 -3.14
C LYS A 280 -27.94 -14.40 -3.49
N ASP A 281 -27.84 -14.78 -4.75
CA ASP A 281 -26.89 -15.80 -5.20
C ASP A 281 -25.45 -15.27 -5.13
N ALA A 282 -25.25 -14.03 -5.59
CA ALA A 282 -23.96 -13.35 -5.51
C ALA A 282 -23.65 -12.78 -4.12
N ALA A 283 -24.64 -12.73 -3.21
CA ALA A 283 -24.56 -12.06 -1.92
C ALA A 283 -23.94 -10.65 -2.03
N VAL A 284 -24.58 -9.79 -2.83
CA VAL A 284 -24.12 -8.42 -3.11
C VAL A 284 -25.31 -7.48 -3.29
N LYS A 285 -25.12 -6.19 -3.01
CA LYS A 285 -26.11 -5.15 -3.28
C LYS A 285 -25.95 -4.60 -4.68
N ILE A 286 -27.07 -4.32 -5.32
CA ILE A 286 -27.16 -3.61 -6.60
C ILE A 286 -27.97 -2.35 -6.37
N VAL A 287 -27.41 -1.19 -6.70
CA VAL A 287 -28.11 0.09 -6.73
C VAL A 287 -28.11 0.66 -8.14
N THR A 288 -29.24 1.25 -8.54
CA THR A 288 -29.37 1.96 -9.81
C THR A 288 -29.92 3.37 -9.58
N TRP A 289 -29.49 4.32 -10.39
CA TRP A 289 -29.93 5.72 -10.33
C TRP A 289 -29.71 6.42 -11.67
N GLY A 290 -30.22 7.65 -11.82
CA GLY A 290 -29.95 8.48 -13.00
C GLY A 290 -30.39 7.87 -14.34
N GLY A 291 -31.26 6.86 -14.33
CA GLY A 291 -31.77 6.17 -15.51
C GLY A 291 -30.93 4.98 -15.97
N ASN A 292 -29.60 5.05 -15.94
CA ASN A 292 -28.72 3.99 -16.44
C ASN A 292 -27.45 3.74 -15.63
N ASN A 293 -27.25 4.41 -14.49
CA ASN A 293 -26.15 4.05 -13.60
C ASN A 293 -26.52 2.79 -12.84
N TRP A 294 -25.55 1.89 -12.73
CA TRP A 294 -25.67 0.60 -12.06
C TRP A 294 -24.40 0.37 -11.26
N LEU A 295 -24.51 0.05 -9.97
CA LEU A 295 -23.36 -0.17 -9.11
C LEU A 295 -23.60 -1.36 -8.19
N THR A 296 -22.54 -2.15 -7.99
CA THR A 296 -22.53 -3.22 -7.00
C THR A 296 -21.60 -2.90 -5.86
N PHE A 297 -22.00 -3.26 -4.64
CA PHE A 297 -21.23 -3.04 -3.42
C PHE A 297 -21.67 -3.99 -2.32
N ASP A 298 -20.89 -4.00 -1.23
CA ASP A 298 -21.21 -4.74 -0.02
C ASP A 298 -21.74 -3.84 1.10
N ASP A 299 -22.84 -4.26 1.72
CA ASP A 299 -23.43 -3.63 2.91
C ASP A 299 -23.46 -4.58 4.11
N GLU A 300 -24.05 -4.13 5.21
CA GLU A 300 -24.11 -4.94 6.44
C GLU A 300 -24.76 -6.32 6.22
N GLU A 301 -25.76 -6.42 5.34
CA GLU A 301 -26.42 -7.68 5.04
C GLU A 301 -25.48 -8.61 4.26
N THR A 302 -24.81 -8.11 3.23
CA THR A 302 -23.97 -8.94 2.36
C THR A 302 -22.61 -9.28 2.99
N LEU A 303 -22.04 -8.36 3.78
CA LEU A 303 -20.88 -8.63 4.62
C LEU A 303 -21.17 -9.75 5.62
N ARG A 304 -22.37 -9.76 6.24
CA ARG A 304 -22.79 -10.87 7.10
C ARG A 304 -22.87 -12.19 6.33
N LEU A 305 -23.50 -12.21 5.17
CA LEU A 305 -23.62 -13.44 4.35
C LEU A 305 -22.23 -14.01 3.99
N LYS A 306 -21.28 -13.15 3.63
CA LYS A 306 -19.90 -13.55 3.29
C LYS A 306 -19.11 -13.99 4.53
N ALA A 307 -19.25 -13.30 5.66
CA ALA A 307 -18.62 -13.69 6.93
C ALA A 307 -19.18 -15.02 7.46
N ASP A 308 -20.49 -15.24 7.38
CA ASP A 308 -21.13 -16.51 7.73
C ASP A 308 -20.60 -17.66 6.84
N TYR A 309 -20.39 -17.39 5.54
CA TYR A 309 -19.79 -18.36 4.63
C TYR A 309 -18.33 -18.66 4.99
N ALA A 310 -17.49 -17.65 5.24
CA ALA A 310 -16.11 -17.83 5.71
C ALA A 310 -16.06 -18.70 6.98
N ARG A 311 -16.95 -18.42 7.94
CA ARG A 311 -17.07 -19.20 9.18
C ARG A 311 -17.47 -20.64 8.91
N SER A 312 -18.40 -20.89 7.99
CA SER A 312 -18.84 -22.25 7.64
C SER A 312 -17.71 -23.14 7.10
N LEU A 313 -16.67 -22.52 6.54
CA LEU A 313 -15.47 -23.20 6.05
C LEU A 313 -14.34 -23.29 7.09
N CYS A 314 -14.51 -22.67 8.27
CA CYS A 314 -13.45 -22.50 9.26
C CYS A 314 -12.23 -21.75 8.71
N LEU A 315 -12.46 -20.68 7.93
CA LEU A 315 -11.38 -19.80 7.49
C LEU A 315 -10.72 -19.08 8.68
N GLY A 316 -9.45 -18.69 8.53
CA GLY A 316 -8.69 -17.96 9.54
C GLY A 316 -9.27 -16.58 9.89
N GLY A 317 -10.06 -16.01 8.98
CA GLY A 317 -10.81 -14.78 9.24
C GLY A 317 -11.30 -14.12 7.97
N VAL A 318 -11.51 -12.80 8.07
CA VAL A 318 -11.82 -11.92 6.94
C VAL A 318 -10.79 -10.80 6.88
N MET A 319 -10.51 -10.32 5.68
CA MET A 319 -9.68 -9.16 5.39
C MET A 319 -10.56 -8.10 4.70
N VAL A 320 -10.24 -6.82 4.83
CA VAL A 320 -11.00 -5.74 4.21
C VAL A 320 -10.09 -4.81 3.43
N TRP A 321 -10.42 -4.58 2.16
CA TRP A 321 -9.86 -3.53 1.33
C TRP A 321 -10.88 -2.40 1.11
N ALA A 322 -10.71 -1.21 1.66
CA ALA A 322 -9.80 -0.89 2.77
C ALA A 322 -10.58 -0.13 3.85
N ILE A 323 -10.06 -0.14 5.07
CA ILE A 323 -10.70 0.53 6.21
C ILE A 323 -10.92 2.04 5.98
N SER A 324 -10.03 2.69 5.21
CA SER A 324 -10.16 4.10 4.83
C SER A 324 -11.36 4.39 3.93
N HIS A 325 -11.97 3.37 3.33
CA HIS A 325 -13.14 3.50 2.46
C HIS A 325 -14.47 3.42 3.23
N ASP A 326 -14.41 3.13 4.53
CA ASP A 326 -15.57 3.16 5.42
C ASP A 326 -16.07 4.61 5.63
N THR A 327 -17.26 4.72 6.17
CA THR A 327 -17.81 5.96 6.72
C THR A 327 -16.98 6.48 7.90
N ARG A 328 -17.09 7.77 8.18
CA ARG A 328 -16.45 8.39 9.37
C ARG A 328 -16.86 7.72 10.70
N ALA A 329 -18.07 7.16 10.77
CA ALA A 329 -18.58 6.45 11.94
C ALA A 329 -18.14 4.97 12.01
N GLY A 330 -17.41 4.47 11.01
CA GLY A 330 -16.99 3.06 10.96
C GLY A 330 -18.17 2.09 10.79
N LYS A 331 -19.23 2.50 10.10
CA LYS A 331 -20.46 1.71 9.91
C LYS A 331 -20.19 0.27 9.46
N TYR A 332 -19.37 0.09 8.43
CA TYR A 332 -19.12 -1.23 7.83
C TYR A 332 -18.19 -2.08 8.70
N SER A 333 -17.18 -1.44 9.29
CA SER A 333 -16.30 -2.02 10.30
C SER A 333 -17.09 -2.53 11.51
N MET A 334 -18.02 -1.72 12.03
CA MET A 334 -18.91 -2.09 13.13
C MET A 334 -19.89 -3.19 12.75
N ALA A 335 -20.31 -3.28 11.49
CA ALA A 335 -21.10 -4.40 11.01
C ALA A 335 -20.29 -5.70 11.02
N LEU A 336 -19.05 -5.66 10.54
CA LEU A 336 -18.14 -6.81 10.60
C LEU A 336 -17.84 -7.26 12.02
N SER A 337 -17.64 -6.35 12.96
CA SER A 337 -17.36 -6.72 14.36
C SER A 337 -18.48 -7.53 15.01
N ARG A 338 -19.74 -7.36 14.56
CA ARG A 338 -20.89 -8.15 15.02
C ARG A 338 -20.93 -9.56 14.45
N VAL A 339 -20.38 -9.77 13.25
CA VAL A 339 -20.52 -11.02 12.47
C VAL A 339 -19.20 -11.78 12.31
N ALA A 340 -18.08 -11.19 12.67
CA ALA A 340 -16.76 -11.79 12.75
C ALA A 340 -16.06 -11.27 14.02
N PRO A 341 -16.62 -11.54 15.21
CA PRO A 341 -16.06 -11.03 16.46
C PRO A 341 -14.69 -11.63 16.73
N ARG A 342 -13.80 -10.82 17.31
CA ARG A 342 -12.54 -11.30 17.87
C ARG A 342 -12.80 -12.30 19.00
N LEU A 343 -11.96 -13.32 19.10
CA LEU A 343 -12.00 -14.29 20.20
C LEU A 343 -11.63 -13.66 21.55
N PHE A 344 -10.79 -12.62 21.53
CA PHE A 344 -10.38 -11.85 22.70
C PHE A 344 -10.75 -10.38 22.49
N THR A 345 -11.57 -9.83 23.38
CA THR A 345 -11.82 -8.40 23.46
C THR A 345 -10.74 -7.79 24.35
N SER A 346 -9.88 -6.91 23.81
CA SER A 346 -9.18 -5.97 24.68
C SER A 346 -10.24 -5.14 25.40
N GLU A 347 -10.04 -4.82 26.68
CA GLU A 347 -10.92 -3.86 27.35
C GLU A 347 -10.94 -2.60 26.49
N MET A 348 -12.14 -2.17 26.08
CA MET A 348 -12.29 -0.84 25.49
C MET A 348 -11.73 0.12 26.52
N ALA A 349 -10.62 0.79 26.21
CA ALA A 349 -10.26 1.99 26.93
C ALA A 349 -11.48 2.90 26.83
N THR A 350 -12.20 3.03 27.94
CA THR A 350 -13.29 3.99 28.10
C THR A 350 -12.75 5.33 27.64
N GLU A 351 -13.54 6.05 26.86
CA GLU A 351 -13.21 7.40 26.39
C GLU A 351 -12.80 8.29 27.57
N GLU A 352 -11.52 8.32 27.90
CA GLU A 352 -10.86 9.57 28.19
C GLU A 352 -10.32 10.01 26.82
N ASP A 353 -10.93 11.08 26.32
CA ASP A 353 -10.24 12.08 25.49
C ASP A 353 -8.76 12.02 25.87
N ASP A 354 -7.88 11.69 24.94
CA ASP A 354 -6.55 11.15 25.23
C ASP A 354 -5.60 12.17 25.87
N GLY A 355 -6.13 13.22 26.48
CA GLY A 355 -5.42 14.30 27.13
C GLY A 355 -4.58 15.11 26.15
N TYR A 356 -4.55 14.72 24.88
CA TYR A 356 -3.94 15.50 23.82
C TYR A 356 -4.90 16.62 23.45
N VAL A 357 -4.94 17.64 24.31
CA VAL A 357 -4.72 18.97 23.75
C VAL A 357 -3.39 18.84 23.03
N THR A 358 -3.38 18.97 21.70
CA THR A 358 -2.15 19.37 21.02
C THR A 358 -1.87 20.77 21.53
N ASP A 359 -1.29 20.86 22.72
CA ASP A 359 -0.60 22.06 23.12
C ASP A 359 0.66 22.00 22.28
N VAL A 360 0.57 22.62 21.11
CA VAL A 360 1.77 22.98 20.38
C VAL A 360 2.39 24.08 21.22
N GLU A 361 3.09 23.69 22.30
CA GLU A 361 4.13 24.53 22.83
C GLU A 361 5.18 24.59 21.72
N GLU A 362 5.11 25.67 20.93
CA GLU A 362 6.19 26.04 20.03
C GLU A 362 7.43 26.30 20.88
N HIS A 363 8.18 25.23 21.16
CA HIS A 363 9.55 25.37 21.58
C HIS A 363 10.32 25.81 20.35
N LYS A 364 10.51 27.12 20.21
CA LYS A 364 11.29 27.66 19.13
C LYS A 364 12.72 27.10 19.27
N GLN A 365 13.14 26.29 18.31
CA GLN A 365 14.41 25.56 18.39
C GLN A 365 15.44 26.25 17.51
N CYS A 366 16.52 26.70 18.14
CA CYS A 366 17.61 27.36 17.46
C CYS A 366 18.68 26.32 17.15
N ARG A 367 18.60 25.78 15.93
CA ARG A 367 19.48 24.71 15.43
C ARG A 367 20.78 25.22 14.83
N TRP A 368 20.83 26.49 14.45
CA TRP A 368 21.99 27.16 13.88
C TRP A 368 21.98 28.63 14.28
N THR A 369 23.16 29.16 14.58
CA THR A 369 23.41 30.59 14.78
C THR A 369 24.52 31.04 13.84
N ASN A 370 24.56 32.33 13.51
CA ASN A 370 25.73 32.91 12.87
C ASN A 370 26.92 32.89 13.83
N CYS A 371 28.13 33.07 13.28
CA CYS A 371 29.33 33.19 14.08
C CYS A 371 29.17 34.33 15.09
N ASP A 372 29.37 34.04 16.36
CA ASP A 372 29.25 34.96 17.51
C ASP A 372 27.83 35.47 17.86
N GLU A 373 26.77 34.90 17.27
CA GLU A 373 25.39 35.18 17.68
C GLU A 373 24.84 34.10 18.62
N ASN A 374 24.14 34.52 19.68
CA ASN A 374 23.39 33.63 20.55
C ASN A 374 21.97 33.41 20.00
N CYS A 375 21.37 32.27 20.34
CA CYS A 375 19.96 32.05 20.06
C CYS A 375 19.10 33.14 20.73
N PRO A 376 18.01 33.58 20.10
CA PRO A 376 17.06 34.48 20.75
C PRO A 376 16.62 33.92 22.10
N SER A 377 16.37 34.79 23.08
CA SER A 377 16.18 34.38 24.47
C SER A 377 14.96 33.46 24.71
N ASP A 378 14.01 33.43 23.78
CA ASP A 378 12.84 32.55 23.77
C ASP A 378 13.04 31.25 22.97
N TRP A 379 14.26 30.99 22.47
CA TRP A 379 14.59 29.80 21.67
C TRP A 379 15.54 28.86 22.43
N THR A 380 15.29 27.56 22.32
CA THR A 380 16.17 26.52 22.89
C THR A 380 17.28 26.17 21.90
N ARG A 381 18.53 26.33 22.32
CA ARG A 381 19.70 25.97 21.50
C ARG A 381 19.84 24.45 21.40
N MET A 382 19.87 23.93 20.18
CA MET A 382 19.95 22.48 19.94
C MET A 382 21.40 22.05 19.69
N MET A 383 21.83 20.96 20.34
CA MET A 383 23.15 20.36 20.10
C MET A 383 23.20 19.63 18.76
N ARG A 384 24.39 19.57 18.17
CA ARG A 384 24.65 18.83 16.94
C ARG A 384 24.43 17.33 17.20
N SER A 385 23.60 16.70 16.37
CA SER A 385 23.36 15.25 16.39
C SER A 385 23.72 14.64 15.03
N GLY A 386 24.58 13.62 15.01
CA GLY A 386 24.96 12.91 13.80
C GLY A 386 26.39 12.34 13.84
N PRO A 387 26.80 11.58 12.81
CA PRO A 387 28.15 11.03 12.70
C PRO A 387 29.21 12.16 12.74
N GLY A 388 30.15 12.08 13.69
CA GLY A 388 31.23 13.06 13.84
C GLY A 388 30.94 14.26 14.75
N ALA A 389 29.78 14.32 15.42
CA ALA A 389 29.49 15.35 16.42
C ALA A 389 30.27 15.11 17.73
N GLY A 390 30.98 16.14 18.21
CA GLY A 390 31.63 16.16 19.52
C GLY A 390 30.63 16.25 20.69
N LYS A 391 31.05 15.82 21.89
CA LYS A 391 30.25 16.01 23.10
C LYS A 391 30.13 17.52 23.38
N ASN A 392 28.90 18.04 23.39
CA ASN A 392 28.55 19.46 23.61
C ASN A 392 28.85 20.41 22.44
N GLU A 393 28.85 19.90 21.21
CA GLU A 393 29.03 20.71 20.01
C GLU A 393 27.68 21.30 19.53
N TYR A 394 27.69 22.58 19.14
CA TYR A 394 26.54 23.27 18.55
C TYR A 394 26.83 23.55 17.08
N MET A 395 25.81 23.46 16.22
CA MET A 395 25.98 23.65 14.78
C MET A 395 25.94 25.14 14.42
N THR A 396 26.91 25.62 13.66
CA THR A 396 26.93 26.99 13.12
C THR A 396 26.38 27.03 11.69
N THR A 397 25.92 28.21 11.24
CA THR A 397 25.49 28.42 9.85
C THR A 397 26.59 28.02 8.85
N LEU A 398 27.86 28.28 9.18
CA LEU A 398 29.02 27.91 8.35
C LEU A 398 29.20 26.39 8.22
N GLU A 399 28.99 25.64 9.30
CA GLU A 399 29.07 24.18 9.29
C GLU A 399 27.89 23.55 8.54
N LYS A 400 26.70 24.13 8.66
CA LYS A 400 25.55 23.70 7.86
C LYS A 400 25.78 23.96 6.38
N MET A 401 26.35 25.11 6.01
CA MET A 401 26.74 25.40 4.63
C MET A 401 27.80 24.42 4.13
N LYS A 402 28.80 24.04 4.94
CA LYS A 402 29.78 23.01 4.58
C LYS A 402 29.13 21.64 4.37
N GLU A 403 28.22 21.24 5.25
CA GLU A 403 27.49 19.97 5.15
C GLU A 403 26.64 19.94 3.87
N VAL A 404 25.88 21.00 3.60
CA VAL A 404 25.08 21.13 2.37
C VAL A 404 25.97 21.16 1.13
N THR A 405 27.09 21.89 1.15
CA THR A 405 28.05 21.93 0.03
C THR A 405 28.70 20.56 -0.21
N GLN A 406 28.98 19.81 0.86
CA GLN A 406 29.55 18.46 0.76
C GLN A 406 28.50 17.43 0.29
N GLU A 407 27.24 17.58 0.71
CA GLU A 407 26.11 16.75 0.28
C GLU A 407 25.77 17.00 -1.19
N VAL A 408 25.71 18.27 -1.62
CA VAL A 408 25.59 18.67 -3.03
C VAL A 408 26.81 18.19 -3.82
N GLY A 409 28.02 18.37 -3.32
CA GLY A 409 29.23 17.85 -3.95
C GLY A 409 29.18 16.33 -4.16
N ASN A 410 28.76 15.56 -3.15
CA ASN A 410 28.65 14.11 -3.22
C ASN A 410 27.53 13.63 -4.15
N GLN A 411 26.45 14.40 -4.30
CA GLN A 411 25.39 14.10 -5.28
C GLN A 411 25.84 14.39 -6.72
N TRP A 412 26.54 15.50 -6.94
CA TRP A 412 26.86 15.98 -8.29
C TRP A 412 28.17 15.41 -8.85
N LEU A 413 29.17 15.12 -8.02
CA LEU A 413 30.47 14.58 -8.45
C LEU A 413 30.36 13.24 -9.21
N PRO A 414 29.52 12.27 -8.78
CA PRO A 414 29.32 11.02 -9.53
C PRO A 414 28.57 11.20 -10.85
N GLU A 415 27.75 12.25 -11.00
CA GLU A 415 27.06 12.56 -12.26
C GLU A 415 28.01 13.28 -13.25
N LEU A 416 28.82 14.21 -12.76
CA LEU A 416 29.87 14.88 -13.56
C LEU A 416 30.93 13.91 -14.07
N ALA A 417 31.31 12.91 -13.26
CA ALA A 417 32.26 11.86 -13.66
C ALA A 417 31.72 10.90 -14.73
N ARG A 418 30.39 10.87 -14.96
CA ARG A 418 29.73 10.01 -15.96
C ARG A 418 29.40 10.74 -17.27
N ASN A 419 29.69 12.03 -17.37
CA ASN A 419 29.41 12.81 -18.57
C ASN A 419 30.54 12.66 -19.62
N PRO A 420 30.28 12.11 -20.83
CA PRO A 420 31.30 11.84 -21.85
C PRO A 420 32.07 13.08 -22.34
N ALA A 421 31.51 14.29 -22.14
CA ALA A 421 32.18 15.56 -22.46
C ALA A 421 33.38 15.87 -21.54
N VAL A 422 33.46 15.24 -20.36
CA VAL A 422 34.53 15.45 -19.36
C VAL A 422 35.66 14.41 -19.51
N THR A 423 35.36 13.23 -20.03
CA THR A 423 36.31 12.10 -20.09
C THR A 423 36.98 11.90 -21.46
N GLY A 424 36.80 12.81 -22.42
CA GLY A 424 37.19 12.57 -23.81
C GLY A 424 37.68 13.77 -24.61
N ASN A 425 38.77 14.42 -24.19
CA ASN A 425 39.85 14.98 -25.06
C ASN A 425 40.77 15.92 -24.28
N VAL A 426 42.08 15.73 -24.41
CA VAL A 426 43.17 16.44 -23.70
C VAL A 426 43.42 17.86 -24.23
N VAL A 427 42.45 18.53 -24.85
CA VAL A 427 42.70 19.82 -25.54
C VAL A 427 41.85 21.00 -25.08
N ASP A 428 40.85 20.82 -24.21
CA ASP A 428 40.06 21.98 -23.75
C ASP A 428 40.15 22.28 -22.24
N ASN A 429 41.32 22.80 -21.86
CA ASN A 429 41.56 23.43 -20.55
C ASN A 429 40.75 24.72 -20.32
N SER A 430 39.79 25.09 -21.20
CA SER A 430 38.90 26.23 -20.96
C SER A 430 37.72 25.83 -20.07
N ILE A 431 37.16 24.63 -20.19
CA ILE A 431 35.99 24.21 -19.40
C ILE A 431 36.37 23.98 -17.93
N HIS A 432 37.50 23.31 -17.67
CA HIS A 432 38.00 23.12 -16.31
C HIS A 432 38.39 24.46 -15.65
N ARG A 433 39.05 25.36 -16.40
CA ARG A 433 39.31 26.73 -15.91
C ARG A 433 38.03 27.53 -15.69
N ASN A 434 37.03 27.39 -16.55
CA ASN A 434 35.78 28.13 -16.40
C ASN A 434 34.97 27.63 -15.21
N LEU A 435 35.02 26.33 -14.89
CA LEU A 435 34.39 25.78 -13.68
C LEU A 435 35.14 26.14 -12.40
N VAL A 436 36.48 26.05 -12.39
CA VAL A 436 37.29 26.48 -11.25
C VAL A 436 37.23 28.00 -11.06
N ASN A 437 37.22 28.78 -12.15
CA ASN A 437 37.02 30.22 -12.09
C ASN A 437 35.60 30.57 -11.69
N ALA A 438 34.56 29.86 -12.15
CA ALA A 438 33.19 30.08 -11.69
C ALA A 438 33.02 29.78 -10.20
N PHE A 439 33.70 28.74 -9.69
CA PHE A 439 33.71 28.40 -8.28
C PHE A 439 34.51 29.42 -7.44
N ASN A 440 35.64 29.91 -7.96
CA ASN A 440 36.48 30.92 -7.31
C ASN A 440 35.99 32.38 -7.54
N SER A 441 35.05 32.60 -8.47
CA SER A 441 34.39 33.88 -8.75
C SER A 441 33.00 33.96 -8.11
N LEU A 442 32.59 32.96 -7.34
CA LEU A 442 31.59 33.17 -6.31
C LEU A 442 32.24 34.16 -5.34
N GLU A 443 31.87 35.44 -5.45
CA GLU A 443 32.25 36.45 -4.46
C GLU A 443 31.87 35.92 -3.07
N ASP A 444 32.72 36.19 -2.08
CA ASP A 444 32.39 35.97 -0.67
C ASP A 444 30.97 36.51 -0.46
N ILE A 445 30.04 35.60 -0.11
CA ILE A 445 28.63 35.96 0.05
C ILE A 445 28.58 37.06 1.10
N ASP A 446 28.30 38.29 0.66
CA ASP A 446 28.10 39.42 1.55
C ASP A 446 26.83 39.14 2.37
N THR A 447 27.02 38.72 3.61
CA THR A 447 25.93 38.39 4.53
C THR A 447 25.34 39.62 5.21
N THR A 448 25.77 40.85 4.88
CA THR A 448 25.31 42.07 5.58
C THR A 448 23.86 42.49 5.26
N GLY A 449 23.12 41.72 4.44
CA GLY A 449 21.71 41.98 4.12
C GLY A 449 20.78 40.78 4.21
N PHE A 450 21.21 39.63 4.73
CA PHE A 450 20.43 38.38 4.63
C PHE A 450 19.46 38.09 5.78
N PHE A 451 19.26 38.99 6.74
CA PHE A 451 18.19 38.82 7.75
C PHE A 451 17.52 40.16 8.13
N PRO A 452 16.17 40.25 8.10
CA PRO A 452 15.43 41.24 8.88
C PRO A 452 15.44 40.92 10.38
#